data_AF-G2GYF1-F1
#
_entry.id   AF-G2GYF1-F1
#
_cell.length_a   1.000
_cell.length_b   1.000
_cell.length_c   1.000
_cell.angle_alpha   90.00
_cell.angle_beta   90.00
_cell.angle_gamma   90.00
#
_symmetry.space_group_name_H-M   'P 1'
#
loop_
_entity.id
_entity.type
_entity.pdbx_description
1 polymer ?
#
loop_
_entity_poly.entity_id
_entity_poly.type
_entity_poly.pdbx_seq_one_letter_code
_entity_poly.pdbx_strand_id
1 'polypeptide(L)'
;MTQRINEVMNYAVNAGLLQANPAAKISQVFEKPVIKHMPTIRPEQLPDLMRSLSVANIELQTRLVIEFQLLTIARPAEAASARWDEINLIDKTWTIPAGRMKMRREHVVPLSPQSLAVLEVMKSISAHRPF
;
A
#
# COMPACT_ATOMS: atom_id res chain seq x y z
N MET A 1 15.55 -9.18 11.95
CA MET A 1 15.61 -9.44 13.41
C MET A 1 16.71 -8.62 14.08
N THR A 2 17.92 -8.58 13.50
CA THR A 2 19.07 -7.78 13.97
C THR A 2 18.79 -6.29 14.17
N GLN A 3 18.01 -5.67 13.27
CA GLN A 3 17.65 -4.25 13.37
C GLN A 3 16.94 -3.91 14.68
N ARG A 4 15.90 -4.66 15.06
CA ARG A 4 15.13 -4.40 16.29
C ARG A 4 15.97 -4.60 17.56
N ILE A 5 16.82 -5.63 17.58
CA ILE A 5 17.75 -5.87 18.70
C ILE A 5 18.71 -4.69 18.84
N ASN A 6 19.25 -4.21 17.72
CA ASN A 6 20.16 -3.06 17.71
C ASN A 6 19.45 -1.78 18.17
N GLU A 7 18.20 -1.55 17.76
CA GLU A 7 17.37 -0.42 18.21
C GLU A 7 17.09 -0.45 19.72
N VAL A 8 16.75 -1.62 20.29
CA VAL A 8 16.54 -1.78 21.74
C VAL A 8 17.84 -1.53 22.52
N MET A 9 18.97 -2.05 22.04
CA MET A 9 20.26 -1.86 22.71
C MET A 9 20.74 -0.40 22.60
N ASN A 10 20.51 0.26 21.46
CA ASN A 10 20.76 1.71 21.32
C ASN A 10 19.89 2.52 22.29
N TYR A 11 18.63 2.15 22.47
CA TYR A 11 17.77 2.78 23.48
C TYR A 11 18.35 2.62 24.89
N ALA A 12 18.79 1.41 25.28
CA ALA A 12 19.38 1.16 26.59
C ALA A 12 20.66 1.99 26.84
N VAL A 13 21.48 2.19 25.82
CA VAL A 13 22.65 3.09 25.90
C VAL A 13 22.22 4.55 26.09
N ASN A 14 21.29 5.03 25.26
CA ASN A 14 20.81 6.41 25.34
C ASN A 14 20.07 6.71 26.65
N ALA A 15 19.45 5.69 27.26
CA ALA A 15 18.80 5.78 28.57
C ALA A 15 19.79 5.63 29.75
N GLY A 16 21.09 5.41 29.49
CA GLY A 16 22.12 5.25 30.51
C GLY A 16 22.15 3.89 31.21
N LEU A 17 21.36 2.91 30.74
CA LEU A 17 21.31 1.55 31.29
C LEU A 17 22.52 0.71 30.86
N LEU A 18 23.16 1.07 29.74
CA LEU A 18 24.38 0.46 29.23
C LEU A 18 25.39 1.54 28.85
N GLN A 19 26.68 1.24 29.01
CA GLN A 19 27.75 2.15 28.55
C GLN A 19 27.97 2.09 27.03
N ALA A 20 27.71 0.93 26.41
CA ALA A 20 27.88 0.71 24.98
C ALA A 20 26.94 -0.38 24.48
N ASN A 21 26.63 -0.34 23.18
CA ASN A 21 25.72 -1.29 22.55
C ASN A 21 26.48 -2.56 22.12
N PRO A 22 26.25 -3.73 22.76
CA PRO A 22 26.96 -4.96 22.44
C PRO A 22 26.53 -5.58 21.09
N ALA A 23 25.36 -5.19 20.57
CA ALA A 23 24.81 -5.68 19.32
C ALA A 23 25.09 -4.77 18.12
N ALA A 24 25.91 -3.72 18.27
CA ALA A 24 26.13 -2.71 17.23
C ALA A 24 26.56 -3.30 15.87
N LYS A 25 27.31 -4.40 15.88
CA LYS A 25 27.79 -5.10 14.67
C LYS A 25 27.12 -6.45 14.42
N ILE A 26 26.05 -6.79 15.15
CA ILE A 26 25.42 -8.11 15.06
C ILE A 26 24.94 -8.45 13.64
N SER A 27 24.60 -7.43 12.83
CA SER A 27 24.21 -7.61 11.43
C SER A 27 25.35 -8.07 10.52
N GLN A 28 26.62 -7.94 10.93
CA GLN A 28 27.78 -8.38 10.14
C GLN A 28 28.02 -9.89 10.25
N VAL A 29 27.43 -10.54 11.25
CA VAL A 29 27.57 -12.00 11.47
C VAL A 29 26.67 -12.80 10.53
N PHE A 30 25.58 -12.19 10.05
CA PHE A 30 24.64 -12.85 9.17
C PHE A 30 24.95 -12.54 7.71
N GLU A 31 24.81 -13.55 6.86
CA GLU A 31 24.86 -13.36 5.43
C GLU A 31 23.77 -12.37 4.99
N LYS A 32 24.17 -11.40 4.16
CA LYS A 32 23.19 -10.46 3.59
C LYS A 32 22.30 -11.23 2.62
N PRO A 33 20.97 -11.11 2.71
CA PRO A 33 20.07 -11.69 1.72
C PRO A 33 20.44 -11.19 0.33
N VAL A 34 20.52 -12.09 -0.64
CA VAL A 34 20.66 -11.72 -2.05
C VAL A 34 19.37 -11.01 -2.48
N ILE A 35 19.50 -9.76 -2.91
CA ILE A 35 18.36 -8.96 -3.33
C ILE A 35 17.81 -9.55 -4.64
N LYS A 36 16.61 -10.12 -4.59
CA LYS A 36 15.85 -10.50 -5.77
C LYS A 36 14.79 -9.45 -6.04
N HIS A 37 14.95 -8.70 -7.13
CA HIS A 37 13.93 -7.74 -7.56
C HIS A 37 12.69 -8.47 -8.09
N MET A 38 11.50 -7.94 -7.78
CA MET A 38 10.25 -8.44 -8.34
C MET A 38 10.15 -7.96 -9.80
N PRO A 39 10.01 -8.87 -10.78
CA PRO A 39 9.87 -8.46 -12.17
C PRO A 39 8.57 -7.67 -12.35
N THR A 40 8.64 -6.58 -13.12
CA THR A 40 7.47 -5.81 -13.54
C THR A 40 7.17 -6.11 -15.00
N ILE A 41 5.90 -6.03 -15.38
CA ILE A 41 5.53 -6.11 -16.80
C ILE A 41 6.04 -4.88 -17.55
N ARG A 42 6.27 -5.03 -18.85
CA ARG A 42 6.53 -3.87 -19.72
C ARG A 42 5.21 -3.13 -20.02
N PRO A 43 5.23 -1.81 -20.29
CA PRO A 43 4.02 -1.05 -20.60
C PRO A 43 3.17 -1.66 -21.73
N GLU A 44 3.82 -2.20 -22.76
CA GLU A 44 3.15 -2.83 -23.90
C GLU A 44 2.31 -4.07 -23.52
N GLN A 45 2.59 -4.69 -22.37
CA GLN A 45 1.88 -5.87 -21.86
C GLN A 45 0.67 -5.52 -20.99
N LEU A 46 0.50 -4.23 -20.64
CA LEU A 46 -0.63 -3.78 -19.82
C LEU A 46 -2.00 -4.12 -20.44
N PRO A 47 -2.23 -3.97 -21.76
CA PRO A 47 -3.51 -4.37 -22.36
C PRO A 47 -3.84 -5.85 -22.18
N ASP A 48 -2.84 -6.73 -22.26
CA ASP A 48 -3.02 -8.17 -22.07
C ASP A 48 -3.29 -8.53 -20.61
N LEU A 49 -2.65 -7.82 -19.67
CA LEU A 49 -2.97 -7.93 -18.25
C LEU A 49 -4.43 -7.53 -17.98
N MET A 50 -4.87 -6.38 -18.50
CA MET A 50 -6.25 -5.90 -18.31
C MET A 50 -7.28 -6.85 -18.93
N ARG A 51 -6.98 -7.41 -20.12
CA ARG A 51 -7.83 -8.43 -20.75
C ARG A 51 -7.91 -9.69 -19.88
N SER A 52 -6.78 -10.19 -19.40
CA SER A 52 -6.72 -11.37 -18.55
C SER A 52 -7.48 -11.17 -17.25
N LEU A 53 -7.36 -9.98 -16.64
CA LEU A 53 -8.09 -9.61 -15.42
C LEU A 53 -9.61 -9.56 -15.64
N SER A 54 -10.06 -9.09 -16.81
CA SER A 54 -11.50 -8.99 -17.13
C SER A 54 -12.22 -10.34 -17.23
N VAL A 55 -11.51 -11.40 -17.65
CA VAL A 55 -12.05 -12.76 -17.80
C VAL A 55 -11.60 -13.71 -16.69
N ALA A 56 -10.79 -13.22 -15.74
CA ALA A 56 -10.31 -14.02 -14.64
C ALA A 56 -11.48 -14.49 -13.75
N ASN A 57 -11.43 -15.76 -13.33
CA ASN A 57 -12.39 -16.31 -12.37
C ASN A 57 -12.03 -15.87 -10.95
N ILE A 58 -12.27 -14.60 -10.65
CA ILE A 58 -12.07 -13.97 -9.34
C ILE A 58 -13.31 -13.15 -8.94
N GLU A 59 -13.48 -12.95 -7.63
CA GLU A 59 -14.55 -12.11 -7.10
C GLU A 59 -14.52 -10.71 -7.71
N LEU A 60 -15.70 -10.15 -7.98
CA LEU A 60 -15.83 -8.84 -8.61
C LEU A 60 -15.13 -7.75 -7.79
N GLN A 61 -15.27 -7.76 -6.47
CA GLN A 61 -14.59 -6.80 -5.57
C GLN A 61 -13.06 -6.89 -5.69
N THR A 62 -12.53 -8.11 -5.80
CA THR A 62 -11.08 -8.34 -5.97
C THR A 62 -10.58 -7.77 -7.29
N ARG A 63 -11.37 -7.91 -8.37
CA ARG A 63 -11.05 -7.31 -9.66
C ARG A 63 -11.07 -5.79 -9.61
N LEU A 64 -12.14 -5.21 -9.05
CA LEU A 64 -12.34 -3.77 -8.95
C LEU A 64 -11.21 -3.11 -8.13
N VAL A 65 -10.77 -3.73 -7.02
CA VAL A 65 -9.65 -3.16 -6.23
C VAL A 65 -8.32 -3.22 -6.99
N ILE A 66 -8.07 -4.27 -7.78
CA ILE A 66 -6.86 -4.34 -8.63
C ILE A 66 -6.90 -3.22 -9.69
N GLU A 67 -8.03 -3.05 -10.37
CA GLU A 67 -8.20 -1.97 -11.36
C GLU A 67 -8.07 -0.58 -10.72
N PHE A 68 -8.71 -0.37 -9.58
CA PHE A 68 -8.60 0.87 -8.81
C PHE A 68 -7.16 1.17 -8.40
N GLN A 69 -6.43 0.14 -7.94
CA GLN A 69 -5.01 0.26 -7.59
C GLN A 69 -4.16 0.62 -8.81
N LEU A 70 -4.41 0.03 -9.97
CA LEU A 70 -3.69 0.34 -11.21
C LEU A 70 -3.95 1.78 -11.70
N LEU A 71 -5.17 2.29 -11.49
CA LEU A 71 -5.54 3.63 -11.92
C LEU A 71 -5.05 4.73 -10.96
N THR A 72 -4.86 4.41 -9.68
CA THR A 72 -4.45 5.35 -8.63
C THR A 72 -2.98 5.23 -8.24
N ILE A 73 -2.35 4.09 -8.55
CA ILE A 73 -0.99 3.72 -8.11
C ILE A 73 -0.89 3.69 -6.57
N ALA A 74 -2.02 3.58 -5.87
CA ALA A 74 -2.04 3.46 -4.42
C ALA A 74 -1.41 2.14 -3.96
N ARG A 75 -0.93 2.10 -2.72
CA ARG A 75 -0.41 0.85 -2.17
C ARG A 75 -1.56 -0.15 -2.03
N PRO A 76 -1.30 -1.47 -2.13
CA PRO A 76 -2.34 -2.48 -2.01
C PRO A 76 -3.19 -2.33 -0.74
N ALA A 77 -2.54 -2.07 0.39
CA ALA A 77 -3.23 -1.85 1.66
C ALA A 77 -4.10 -0.60 1.67
N GLU A 78 -3.66 0.49 1.02
CA GLU A 78 -4.43 1.74 0.92
C GLU A 78 -5.68 1.51 0.07
N ALA A 79 -5.53 0.94 -1.13
CA ALA A 79 -6.65 0.66 -2.04
C ALA A 79 -7.67 -0.31 -1.43
N ALA A 80 -7.22 -1.41 -0.81
CA ALA A 80 -8.10 -2.42 -0.21
C ALA A 80 -8.83 -1.93 1.05
N SER A 81 -8.40 -0.83 1.65
CA SER A 81 -9.05 -0.25 2.82
C SER A 81 -9.54 1.18 2.57
N ALA A 82 -9.69 1.58 1.31
CA ALA A 82 -10.31 2.86 0.95
C ALA A 82 -11.71 2.95 1.55
N ARG A 83 -12.08 4.13 2.05
CA ARG A 83 -13.39 4.34 2.65
C ARG A 83 -14.23 5.30 1.83
N TRP A 84 -15.55 5.14 1.86
CA TRP A 84 -16.45 6.02 1.13
C TRP A 84 -16.40 7.47 1.62
N ASP A 85 -16.13 7.69 2.91
CA ASP A 85 -15.96 9.02 3.50
C ASP A 85 -14.66 9.72 3.09
N GLU A 86 -13.72 9.01 2.45
CA GLU A 86 -12.48 9.55 1.88
C GLU A 86 -12.65 9.97 0.40
N ILE A 87 -13.76 9.59 -0.25
CA ILE A 87 -14.02 9.83 -1.67
C ILE A 87 -14.93 11.05 -1.85
N ASN A 88 -14.41 12.08 -2.51
CA ASN A 88 -15.19 13.22 -2.96
C ASN A 88 -15.48 13.07 -4.47
N LEU A 89 -16.73 12.73 -4.80
CA LEU A 89 -17.16 12.54 -6.19
C LEU A 89 -17.34 13.86 -6.96
N ILE A 90 -17.50 14.99 -6.26
CA ILE A 90 -17.65 16.32 -6.88
C ILE A 90 -16.28 16.81 -7.35
N ASP A 91 -15.32 16.81 -6.43
CA ASP A 91 -13.94 17.26 -6.69
C ASP A 91 -13.11 16.16 -7.38
N LYS A 92 -13.66 14.94 -7.47
CA LYS A 92 -13.01 13.75 -8.05
C LYS A 92 -11.68 13.47 -7.38
N THR A 93 -11.70 13.40 -6.06
CA THR A 93 -10.51 13.13 -5.24
C THR A 93 -10.77 12.01 -4.23
N TRP A 94 -9.70 11.28 -3.93
CA TRP A 94 -9.64 10.34 -2.81
C TRP A 94 -8.58 10.84 -1.83
N THR A 95 -8.99 11.12 -0.59
CA THR A 95 -8.12 11.72 0.43
C THR A 95 -7.85 10.75 1.56
N ILE A 96 -6.62 10.21 1.61
CA ILE A 96 -6.20 9.30 2.67
C ILE A 96 -5.71 10.12 3.87
N PRO A 97 -6.34 9.98 5.05
CA PRO A 97 -6.03 10.81 6.21
C PRO A 97 -4.64 10.49 6.79
N ALA A 98 -4.01 11.50 7.38
CA ALA A 98 -2.68 11.40 7.98
C ALA A 98 -2.53 10.24 8.99
N GLY A 99 -3.59 9.93 9.75
CA GLY A 99 -3.59 8.84 10.73
C GLY A 99 -3.40 7.44 10.14
N ARG A 100 -3.68 7.28 8.83
CA ARG A 100 -3.50 6.02 8.08
C ARG A 100 -2.23 6.00 7.24
N MET A 101 -1.54 7.13 7.14
CA MET A 101 -0.35 7.29 6.31
C MET A 101 0.93 7.09 7.13
N LYS A 102 1.87 6.32 6.59
CA LYS A 102 3.18 6.05 7.22
C LYS A 102 3.93 7.33 7.59
N MET A 103 3.81 8.38 6.79
CA MET A 103 4.51 9.66 6.98
C MET A 103 3.68 10.70 7.74
N ARG A 104 2.51 10.33 8.30
CA ARG A 104 1.60 11.23 9.03
C ARG A 104 1.24 12.52 8.28
N ARG A 105 1.15 12.43 6.95
CA ARG A 105 0.72 13.49 6.07
C ARG A 105 -0.44 12.99 5.25
N GLU A 106 -1.46 13.83 5.09
CA GLU A 106 -2.58 13.55 4.21
C GLU A 106 -2.10 13.33 2.77
N HIS A 107 -2.74 12.39 2.08
CA HIS A 107 -2.44 12.09 0.69
C HIS A 107 -3.70 12.20 -0.15
N VAL A 108 -3.69 13.14 -1.09
CA VAL A 108 -4.80 13.37 -2.02
C VAL A 108 -4.44 12.73 -3.36
N VAL A 109 -5.32 11.85 -3.83
CA VAL A 109 -5.22 11.15 -5.11
C VAL A 109 -6.32 11.68 -6.04
N PRO A 110 -6.00 12.25 -7.21
CA PRO A 110 -6.99 12.63 -8.20
C PRO A 110 -7.60 11.37 -8.85
N LEU A 111 -8.92 11.37 -9.05
CA LEU A 111 -9.66 10.24 -9.61
C LEU A 111 -9.94 10.47 -11.09
N SER A 112 -9.41 9.58 -11.92
CA SER A 112 -9.70 9.56 -13.36
C SER A 112 -11.16 9.14 -13.62
N PRO A 113 -11.72 9.43 -14.81
CA PRO A 113 -13.04 8.92 -15.20
C PRO A 113 -13.15 7.39 -15.08
N GLN A 114 -12.08 6.67 -15.37
CA GLN A 114 -12.00 5.22 -15.24
C GLN A 114 -12.06 4.80 -13.77
N SER A 115 -11.37 5.51 -12.88
CA SER A 115 -11.41 5.24 -11.43
C SER A 115 -12.80 5.45 -10.86
N LEU A 116 -13.48 6.50 -11.32
CA LEU A 116 -14.87 6.78 -10.94
C LEU A 116 -15.84 5.69 -11.44
N ALA A 117 -15.64 5.17 -12.64
CA ALA A 117 -16.43 4.05 -13.15
C ALA A 117 -16.28 2.78 -12.28
N VAL A 118 -15.05 2.48 -11.84
CA VAL A 118 -14.80 1.37 -10.90
C VAL A 118 -15.51 1.60 -9.56
N LEU A 119 -15.44 2.82 -9.02
CA LEU A 119 -16.11 3.18 -7.77
C LEU A 119 -17.64 3.09 -7.90
N GLU A 120 -18.23 3.47 -9.04
CA GLU A 120 -19.67 3.38 -9.24
C GLU A 120 -20.16 1.92 -9.18
N VAL A 121 -19.41 0.98 -9.77
CA VAL A 121 -19.72 -0.46 -9.65
C VAL A 121 -19.57 -0.92 -8.20
N MET A 122 -18.46 -0.54 -7.54
CA MET A 122 -18.20 -0.92 -6.14
C MET A 122 -19.27 -0.39 -5.18
N LYS A 123 -19.84 0.80 -5.46
CA LYS A 123 -20.89 1.43 -4.66
C LYS A 123 -22.13 0.54 -4.53
N SER A 124 -22.53 -0.14 -5.60
CA SER A 124 -23.66 -1.09 -5.57
C SER A 124 -23.42 -2.28 -4.63
N ILE A 125 -22.15 -2.58 -4.33
CA ILE A 125 -21.73 -3.73 -3.52
C ILE A 125 -21.52 -3.33 -2.06
N SER A 126 -20.87 -2.20 -1.80
CA SER A 126 -20.36 -1.87 -0.45
C SER A 126 -20.79 -0.52 0.12
N ALA A 127 -21.62 0.27 -0.56
CA ALA A 127 -22.00 1.61 -0.05
C ALA A 127 -22.71 1.61 1.32
N HIS A 128 -23.26 0.47 1.73
CA HIS A 128 -23.88 0.28 3.05
C HIS A 128 -22.85 -0.03 4.16
N ARG A 129 -21.56 -0.08 3.82
CA ARG A 129 -20.42 -0.35 4.72
C ARG A 129 -19.44 0.82 4.65
N PRO A 130 -18.51 0.94 5.60
CA PRO A 130 -17.49 1.99 5.55
C PRO A 130 -16.50 1.83 4.38
N PHE A 131 -16.33 0.60 3.89
CA PHE A 131 -15.44 0.17 2.80
C PHE A 131 -16.23 -0.68 1.81
#